data_AF-A0A1J4KQR0-F1
#
_entry.id   AF-A0A1J4KQR0-F1
#
_cell.length_a   1.000
_cell.length_b   1.000
_cell.length_c   1.000
_cell.angle_alpha   90.00
_cell.angle_beta   90.00
_cell.angle_gamma   90.00
#
_symmetry.space_group_name_H-M   'P 1'
#
loop_
_entity.id
_entity.type
_entity.pdbx_description
1 polymer ?
#
loop_
_entity_poly.entity_id
_entity_poly.type
_entity_poly.pdbx_seq_one_letter_code
_entity_poly.pdbx_strand_id
1 'polypeptide(L)'
;MSMRSSSSSMKKSTRSPVQKSGNTTVSSSTSKRALNSKTKDEDEIKRIENENPEIVNQDIQSLRAMKRKAIESYDFHKSDDIQNYIRLISKDNTSRVIQAFQNWLKESIIDCFAQYNRNVSDIEKDIENMKEKVKSEALTSYQQIEKRHIAEIEEITSNQMIDADRESNRCSPEVRELFIASKKLATADEVSQAKNLKEIAFDMQSSQIEERLQMVDSKYRNLMIQILKKHKSELEILNEKTQKMLETLENRKKEELKDQIKKVGVYLKFTQQKAIAEGSKQLVRKEMRSKVANDLAIYVKNFLISEKKEMFLAEMDAPTKIK
;
A
#
# COMPACT_ATOMS: atom_id res chain seq x y z
N MET A 1 27.47 -48.63 -25.58
CA MET A 1 26.76 -48.46 -24.30
C MET A 1 26.47 -46.99 -24.09
N SER A 2 25.19 -46.66 -23.97
CA SER A 2 24.65 -45.31 -23.95
C SER A 2 24.61 -44.80 -22.51
N MET A 3 25.22 -43.65 -22.22
CA MET A 3 25.06 -42.94 -20.95
C MET A 3 24.44 -41.57 -21.27
N ARG A 4 23.15 -41.45 -20.92
CA ARG A 4 22.32 -40.27 -21.12
C ARG A 4 22.71 -39.17 -20.13
N SER A 5 22.94 -37.98 -20.66
CA SER A 5 22.94 -36.70 -19.97
C SER A 5 21.53 -36.35 -19.49
N SER A 6 21.40 -36.11 -18.18
CA SER A 6 20.15 -35.65 -17.56
C SER A 6 20.24 -34.14 -17.32
N SER A 7 19.57 -33.38 -18.18
CA SER A 7 19.39 -31.93 -18.06
C SER A 7 18.22 -31.63 -17.11
N SER A 8 18.51 -31.04 -15.95
CA SER A 8 17.48 -30.51 -15.05
C SER A 8 17.04 -29.12 -15.53
N SER A 9 15.95 -29.05 -16.28
CA SER A 9 15.34 -27.76 -16.63
C SER A 9 14.62 -27.18 -15.42
N MET A 10 15.07 -26.02 -14.96
CA MET A 10 14.41 -25.20 -13.95
C MET A 10 12.96 -24.90 -14.35
N LYS A 11 12.01 -25.34 -13.52
CA LYS A 11 10.60 -24.93 -13.61
C LYS A 11 10.50 -23.45 -13.25
N LYS A 12 10.11 -22.63 -14.24
CA LYS A 12 9.67 -21.25 -14.04
C LYS A 12 8.50 -21.24 -13.04
N SER A 13 8.74 -20.64 -11.87
CA SER A 13 7.71 -20.39 -10.87
C SER A 13 6.69 -19.41 -11.45
N THR A 14 5.47 -19.90 -11.59
CA THR A 14 4.30 -19.19 -12.05
C THR A 14 3.96 -18.09 -11.06
N ARG A 15 4.08 -16.84 -11.52
CA ARG A 15 3.53 -15.63 -10.91
C ARG A 15 2.06 -15.90 -10.58
N SER A 16 1.75 -16.06 -9.30
CA SER A 16 0.37 -16.20 -8.84
C SER A 16 -0.43 -14.95 -9.24
N PRO A 17 -1.66 -15.08 -9.77
CA PRO A 17 -2.48 -13.93 -10.09
C PRO A 17 -2.83 -13.21 -8.80
N VAL A 18 -2.61 -11.89 -8.79
CA VAL A 18 -3.21 -10.97 -7.81
C VAL A 18 -4.71 -11.24 -7.83
N GLN A 19 -5.21 -11.88 -6.78
CA GLN A 19 -6.65 -11.99 -6.55
C GLN A 19 -7.15 -10.55 -6.36
N LYS A 20 -7.76 -10.00 -7.41
CA LYS A 20 -8.60 -8.81 -7.30
C LYS A 20 -9.61 -9.10 -6.20
N SER A 21 -9.47 -8.40 -5.09
CA SER A 21 -10.44 -8.38 -4.01
C SER A 21 -11.82 -8.15 -4.64
N GLY A 22 -12.72 -9.09 -4.35
CA GLY A 22 -14.04 -9.12 -4.93
C GLY A 22 -14.72 -7.78 -4.72
N ASN A 23 -15.25 -7.23 -5.81
CA ASN A 23 -16.31 -6.25 -5.75
C ASN A 23 -17.49 -6.94 -5.03
N THR A 24 -17.56 -6.80 -3.71
CA THR A 24 -18.75 -7.18 -2.95
C THR A 24 -19.81 -6.12 -3.27
N THR A 25 -20.51 -6.30 -4.38
CA THR A 25 -21.80 -5.64 -4.62
C THR A 25 -22.76 -6.15 -3.55
N VAL A 26 -22.85 -5.41 -2.44
CA VAL A 26 -23.86 -5.66 -1.41
C VAL A 26 -25.16 -4.99 -1.87
N SER A 27 -26.11 -5.84 -2.19
CA SER A 27 -27.53 -5.52 -2.28
C SER A 27 -28.03 -5.06 -0.90
N SER A 28 -28.15 -3.74 -0.71
CA SER A 28 -28.85 -3.17 0.44
C SER A 28 -30.37 -3.42 0.29
N SER A 29 -30.82 -4.56 0.82
CA SER A 29 -32.23 -4.98 0.80
C SER A 29 -33.14 -4.14 1.68
N THR A 30 -32.61 -3.23 2.50
CA THR A 30 -33.40 -2.40 3.43
C THR A 30 -33.74 -1.00 2.89
N SER A 31 -33.04 -0.52 1.85
CA SER A 31 -33.15 0.87 1.36
C SER A 31 -34.27 1.10 0.31
N LYS A 32 -35.02 0.07 -0.10
CA LYS A 32 -36.07 0.25 -1.13
C LYS A 32 -37.31 0.99 -0.60
N ARG A 33 -37.51 1.08 0.72
CA ARG A 33 -38.75 1.61 1.30
C ARG A 33 -38.86 3.14 1.21
N ALA A 34 -37.75 3.87 1.31
CA ALA A 34 -37.72 5.33 1.13
C ALA A 34 -37.83 5.75 -0.34
N LEU A 35 -37.31 4.93 -1.27
CA LEU A 35 -37.36 5.20 -2.72
C LEU A 35 -38.72 4.87 -3.36
N ASN A 36 -39.53 4.01 -2.72
CA ASN A 36 -40.84 3.57 -3.23
C ASN A 36 -42.05 4.19 -2.52
N SER A 37 -41.90 5.27 -1.75
CA SER A 37 -43.07 6.01 -1.26
C SER A 37 -43.67 6.86 -2.39
N LYS A 38 -44.14 6.23 -3.47
CA LYS A 38 -45.12 6.86 -4.35
C LYS A 38 -46.30 7.24 -3.48
N THR A 39 -46.60 8.52 -3.47
CA THR A 39 -47.69 8.97 -2.62
C THR A 39 -48.98 8.90 -3.38
N LYS A 40 -50.08 8.53 -2.72
CA LYS A 40 -51.41 8.42 -3.35
C LYS A 40 -51.73 9.65 -4.23
N ASP A 41 -51.26 10.82 -3.80
CA ASP A 41 -51.33 12.09 -4.52
C ASP A 41 -50.60 12.08 -5.89
N GLU A 42 -49.42 11.45 -6.01
CA GLU A 42 -48.68 11.36 -7.28
C GLU A 42 -49.30 10.36 -8.27
N ASP A 43 -49.82 9.24 -7.77
CA ASP A 43 -50.50 8.26 -8.61
C ASP A 43 -51.85 8.81 -9.10
N GLU A 44 -52.55 9.58 -8.26
CA GLU A 44 -53.78 10.27 -8.64
C GLU A 44 -53.51 11.42 -9.64
N ILE A 45 -52.44 12.20 -9.46
CA ILE A 45 -52.00 13.20 -10.45
C ILE A 45 -51.76 12.52 -11.80
N LYS A 46 -50.99 11.42 -11.86
CA LYS A 46 -50.70 10.71 -13.11
C LYS A 46 -51.94 10.12 -13.77
N ARG A 47 -52.89 9.63 -12.95
CA ARG A 47 -54.17 9.14 -13.45
C ARG A 47 -54.94 10.27 -14.14
N ILE A 48 -55.09 11.41 -13.47
CA ILE A 48 -55.79 12.58 -14.02
C ILE A 48 -55.07 13.12 -15.28
N GLU A 49 -53.74 13.14 -15.30
CA GLU A 49 -52.95 13.55 -16.49
C GLU A 49 -53.10 12.60 -17.68
N ASN A 50 -53.24 11.30 -17.44
CA ASN A 50 -53.49 10.32 -18.51
C ASN A 50 -54.93 10.42 -19.04
N GLU A 51 -55.90 10.63 -18.15
CA GLU A 51 -57.31 10.77 -18.52
C GLU A 51 -57.59 12.13 -19.20
N ASN A 52 -56.82 13.17 -18.89
CA ASN A 52 -57.01 14.53 -19.38
C ASN A 52 -55.67 15.20 -19.79
N PRO A 53 -55.04 14.84 -20.92
CA PRO A 53 -53.71 15.33 -21.28
C PRO A 53 -53.61 16.85 -21.50
N GLU A 54 -54.74 17.53 -21.77
CA GLU A 54 -54.81 18.97 -22.03
C GLU A 54 -54.52 19.86 -20.79
N ILE A 55 -54.60 19.28 -19.59
CA ILE A 55 -54.37 20.00 -18.33
C ILE A 55 -52.89 20.06 -17.94
N VAL A 56 -52.05 19.23 -18.55
CA VAL A 56 -50.63 19.10 -18.21
C VAL A 56 -49.90 20.41 -18.56
N ASN A 57 -49.11 20.93 -17.63
CA ASN A 57 -48.34 22.18 -17.75
C ASN A 57 -49.16 23.48 -17.90
N GLN A 58 -50.46 23.46 -17.59
CA GLN A 58 -51.29 24.67 -17.57
C GLN A 58 -51.15 25.43 -16.25
N ASP A 59 -51.14 26.77 -16.32
CA ASP A 59 -51.16 27.59 -15.11
C ASP A 59 -52.49 27.46 -14.35
N ILE A 60 -52.48 27.72 -13.04
CA ILE A 60 -53.65 27.65 -12.16
C ILE A 60 -54.81 28.51 -12.70
N GLN A 61 -54.52 29.67 -13.30
CA GLN A 61 -55.55 30.51 -13.91
C GLN A 61 -56.19 29.84 -15.13
N SER A 62 -55.38 29.21 -15.99
CA SER A 62 -55.85 28.43 -17.15
C SER A 62 -56.66 27.21 -16.71
N LEU A 63 -56.21 26.47 -15.69
CA LEU A 63 -56.93 25.33 -15.13
C LEU A 63 -58.28 25.73 -14.53
N ARG A 64 -58.36 26.88 -13.84
CA ARG A 64 -59.63 27.44 -13.35
C ARG A 64 -60.57 27.82 -14.50
N ALA A 65 -60.04 28.32 -15.61
CA ALA A 65 -60.83 28.61 -16.80
C ALA A 65 -61.33 27.33 -17.49
N MET A 66 -60.47 26.30 -17.61
CA MET A 66 -60.85 24.98 -18.14
C MET A 66 -61.91 24.30 -17.28
N LYS A 67 -61.82 24.41 -15.95
CA LYS A 67 -62.84 23.93 -15.02
C LYS A 67 -64.20 24.58 -15.30
N ARG A 68 -64.24 25.91 -15.45
CA ARG A 68 -65.49 26.63 -15.75
C ARG A 68 -66.09 26.18 -17.09
N LYS A 69 -65.26 26.02 -18.12
CA LYS A 69 -65.70 25.49 -19.42
C LYS A 69 -66.26 24.07 -19.33
N ALA A 70 -65.64 23.20 -18.55
CA ALA A 70 -66.14 21.84 -18.33
C ALA A 70 -67.50 21.83 -17.61
N ILE A 71 -67.71 22.74 -16.65
CA ILE A 71 -69.02 22.93 -16.00
C ILE A 71 -70.06 23.43 -17.01
N GLU A 72 -69.71 24.42 -17.83
CA GLU A 72 -70.57 24.97 -18.88
C GLU A 72 -70.96 23.94 -19.95
N SER A 73 -70.07 22.96 -20.22
CA SER A 73 -70.33 21.83 -21.12
C SER A 73 -70.98 20.63 -20.45
N TYR A 74 -71.43 20.74 -19.19
CA TYR A 74 -72.01 19.65 -18.39
C TYR A 74 -71.08 18.42 -18.18
N ASP A 75 -69.78 18.60 -18.36
CA ASP A 75 -68.77 17.56 -18.12
C ASP A 75 -68.26 17.65 -16.66
N PHE A 76 -69.10 17.16 -15.75
CA PHE A 76 -68.84 17.22 -14.31
C PHE A 76 -67.68 16.33 -13.88
N HIS A 77 -67.43 15.23 -14.58
CA HIS A 77 -66.28 14.35 -14.32
C HIS A 77 -64.97 15.09 -14.60
N LYS A 78 -64.84 15.71 -15.78
CA LYS A 78 -63.66 16.52 -16.12
C LYS A 78 -63.50 17.72 -15.18
N SER A 79 -64.60 18.36 -14.76
CA SER A 79 -64.55 19.43 -13.76
C SER A 79 -64.02 18.97 -12.39
N ASP A 80 -64.45 17.79 -11.93
CA ASP A 80 -63.98 17.24 -10.65
C ASP A 80 -62.51 16.83 -10.73
N ASP A 81 -62.08 16.20 -11.83
CA ASP A 81 -60.67 15.88 -12.10
C ASP A 81 -59.80 17.14 -12.12
N ILE A 82 -60.24 18.22 -12.79
CA ILE A 82 -59.51 19.50 -12.80
C ILE A 82 -59.46 20.12 -11.40
N GLN A 83 -60.56 20.07 -10.63
CA GLN A 83 -60.58 20.58 -9.26
C GLN A 83 -59.65 19.78 -8.33
N ASN A 84 -59.65 18.47 -8.46
CA ASN A 84 -58.78 17.55 -7.73
C ASN A 84 -57.31 17.77 -8.14
N TYR A 85 -57.02 17.94 -9.43
CA TYR A 85 -55.71 18.30 -9.94
C TYR A 85 -55.21 19.62 -9.35
N ILE A 86 -56.02 20.69 -9.38
CA ILE A 86 -55.70 21.99 -8.75
C ILE A 86 -55.38 21.81 -7.26
N ARG A 87 -56.17 21.02 -6.53
CA ARG A 87 -55.97 20.78 -5.09
C ARG A 87 -54.65 20.04 -4.84
N LEU A 88 -54.34 19.03 -5.65
CA LEU A 88 -53.16 18.18 -5.52
C LEU A 88 -51.88 18.95 -5.87
N ILE A 89 -51.85 19.71 -6.97
CA ILE A 89 -50.68 20.53 -7.36
C ILE A 89 -50.44 21.71 -6.39
N SER A 90 -51.49 22.17 -5.71
CA SER A 90 -51.39 23.25 -4.73
C SER A 90 -50.75 22.79 -3.41
N LYS A 91 -50.70 21.48 -3.14
CA LYS A 91 -50.15 20.91 -1.91
C LYS A 91 -48.62 20.91 -1.96
N ASP A 92 -47.99 21.63 -1.04
CA ASP A 92 -46.53 21.63 -0.92
C ASP A 92 -46.05 20.37 -0.21
N ASN A 93 -45.25 19.55 -0.90
CA ASN A 93 -44.63 18.34 -0.35
C ASN A 93 -43.11 18.49 -0.15
N THR A 94 -42.55 19.68 -0.38
CA THR A 94 -41.10 19.93 -0.41
C THR A 94 -40.38 19.49 0.86
N SER A 95 -40.85 19.91 2.04
CA SER A 95 -40.21 19.57 3.32
C SER A 95 -40.18 18.06 3.59
N ARG A 96 -41.25 17.35 3.22
CA ARG A 96 -41.32 15.89 3.36
C ARG A 96 -40.31 15.18 2.46
N VAL A 97 -40.20 15.62 1.20
CA VAL A 97 -39.23 15.08 0.25
C VAL A 97 -37.81 15.33 0.74
N ILE A 98 -37.50 16.54 1.20
CA ILE A 98 -36.18 16.88 1.76
C ILE A 98 -35.84 15.97 2.93
N GLN A 99 -36.73 15.83 3.92
CA GLN A 99 -36.47 15.02 5.11
C GLN A 99 -36.26 13.53 4.77
N ALA A 100 -37.04 12.99 3.83
CA ALA A 100 -36.89 11.60 3.39
C ALA A 100 -35.51 11.35 2.76
N PHE A 101 -35.06 12.25 1.88
CA PHE A 101 -33.75 12.12 1.24
C PHE A 101 -32.58 12.49 2.16
N GLN A 102 -32.77 13.36 3.16
CA GLN A 102 -31.78 13.60 4.22
C GLN A 102 -31.53 12.33 5.06
N ASN A 103 -32.60 11.63 5.46
CA ASN A 103 -32.48 10.36 6.20
C ASN A 103 -31.80 9.29 5.34
N TRP A 104 -32.19 9.17 4.07
CA TRP A 104 -31.57 8.24 3.14
C TRP A 104 -30.08 8.53 2.91
N LEU A 105 -29.72 9.81 2.76
CA LEU A 105 -28.32 10.24 2.65
C LEU A 105 -27.56 9.91 3.93
N LYS A 106 -28.14 10.14 5.10
CA LYS A 106 -27.52 9.81 6.39
C LYS A 106 -27.10 8.34 6.45
N GLU A 107 -28.04 7.43 6.18
CA GLU A 107 -27.79 5.98 6.19
C GLU A 107 -26.71 5.61 5.17
N SER A 108 -26.82 6.12 3.94
CA SER A 108 -25.86 5.83 2.87
C SER A 108 -24.44 6.32 3.19
N ILE A 109 -24.31 7.49 3.82
CA ILE A 109 -23.02 8.05 4.22
C ILE A 109 -22.41 7.24 5.36
N ILE A 110 -23.22 6.84 6.35
CA ILE A 110 -22.77 6.00 7.47
C ILE A 110 -22.25 4.65 6.96
N ASP A 111 -23.00 3.99 6.08
CA ASP A 111 -22.60 2.71 5.47
C ASP A 111 -21.31 2.87 4.66
N CYS A 112 -21.18 3.96 3.90
CA CYS A 112 -19.96 4.27 3.15
C CYS A 112 -18.74 4.40 4.07
N PHE A 113 -18.87 5.11 5.20
CA PHE A 113 -17.76 5.26 6.14
C PHE A 113 -17.44 3.98 6.90
N ALA A 114 -18.44 3.17 7.24
CA ALA A 114 -18.20 1.85 7.81
C ALA A 114 -17.36 0.98 6.86
N GLN A 115 -17.65 1.01 5.56
CA GLN A 115 -16.87 0.30 4.56
C GLN A 115 -15.47 0.90 4.38
N TYR A 116 -15.35 2.22 4.36
CA TYR A 116 -14.05 2.90 4.31
C TYR A 116 -13.15 2.48 5.47
N ASN A 117 -13.66 2.49 6.70
CA ASN A 117 -12.89 2.11 7.88
C ASN A 117 -12.43 0.64 7.82
N ARG A 118 -13.27 -0.26 7.32
CA ARG A 118 -12.89 -1.66 7.08
C ARG A 118 -11.76 -1.76 6.06
N ASN A 119 -11.91 -1.11 4.91
CA ASN A 119 -10.89 -1.11 3.86
C ASN A 119 -9.56 -0.52 4.36
N VAL A 120 -9.60 0.56 5.17
CA VAL A 120 -8.40 1.13 5.79
C VAL A 120 -7.74 0.11 6.72
N SER A 121 -8.50 -0.51 7.63
CA SER A 121 -7.98 -1.55 8.51
C SER A 121 -7.33 -2.71 7.73
N ASP A 122 -7.96 -3.14 6.63
CA ASP A 122 -7.42 -4.23 5.81
C ASP A 122 -6.11 -3.83 5.12
N ILE A 123 -6.05 -2.63 4.54
CA ILE A 123 -4.81 -2.06 3.97
C ILE A 123 -3.71 -2.00 5.03
N GLU A 124 -4.03 -1.54 6.24
CA GLU A 124 -3.04 -1.43 7.31
C GLU A 124 -2.49 -2.79 7.74
N LYS A 125 -3.35 -3.80 7.89
CA LYS A 125 -2.94 -5.16 8.20
C LYS A 125 -2.10 -5.78 7.09
N ASP A 126 -2.51 -5.63 5.84
CA ASP A 126 -1.77 -6.17 4.70
C ASP A 126 -0.37 -5.54 4.60
N ILE A 127 -0.26 -4.22 4.78
CA ILE A 127 1.04 -3.54 4.78
C ILE A 127 1.90 -3.99 5.95
N GLU A 128 1.34 -4.14 7.16
CA GLU A 128 2.11 -4.60 8.31
C GLU A 128 2.63 -6.03 8.13
N ASN A 129 1.79 -6.94 7.62
CA ASN A 129 2.20 -8.30 7.27
C ASN A 129 3.34 -8.31 6.24
N MET A 130 3.28 -7.42 5.23
CA MET A 130 4.37 -7.27 4.27
C MET A 130 5.65 -6.71 4.90
N LYS A 131 5.54 -5.72 5.82
CA LYS A 131 6.69 -5.17 6.55
C LYS A 131 7.35 -6.23 7.43
N GLU A 132 6.57 -7.04 8.14
CA GLU A 132 7.08 -8.13 8.97
C GLU A 132 7.80 -9.18 8.12
N LYS A 133 7.24 -9.54 6.96
CA LYS A 133 7.90 -10.44 6.01
C LYS A 133 9.25 -9.90 5.54
N VAL A 134 9.31 -8.62 5.14
CA VAL A 134 10.58 -7.97 4.73
C VAL A 134 11.61 -8.00 5.88
N LYS A 135 11.19 -7.70 7.12
CA LYS A 135 12.07 -7.76 8.30
C LYS A 135 12.59 -9.18 8.55
N SER A 136 11.72 -10.19 8.45
CA SER A 136 12.10 -11.59 8.62
C SER A 136 13.07 -12.07 7.56
N GLU A 137 12.85 -11.70 6.30
CA GLU A 137 13.76 -12.02 5.18
C GLU A 137 15.12 -11.33 5.35
N ALA A 138 15.12 -10.06 5.79
CA ALA A 138 16.33 -9.31 6.08
C ALA A 138 17.13 -9.94 7.24
N LEU A 139 16.46 -10.33 8.32
CA LEU A 139 17.09 -11.02 9.46
C LEU A 139 17.72 -12.34 9.03
N THR A 140 17.02 -13.14 8.22
CA THR A 140 17.54 -14.41 7.70
C THR A 140 18.79 -14.17 6.84
N SER A 141 18.75 -13.14 5.98
CA SER A 141 19.89 -12.75 5.14
C SER A 141 21.08 -12.27 5.99
N TYR A 142 20.83 -11.50 7.04
CA TYR A 142 21.85 -11.04 7.98
C TYR A 142 22.55 -12.21 8.66
N GLN A 143 21.80 -13.17 9.19
CA GLN A 143 22.35 -14.38 9.82
C GLN A 143 23.21 -15.21 8.86
N GLN A 144 22.83 -15.29 7.59
CA GLN A 144 23.63 -15.98 6.57
C GLN A 144 24.94 -15.25 6.28
N ILE A 145 24.89 -13.91 6.17
CA ILE A 145 26.06 -13.07 5.95
C ILE A 145 27.01 -13.15 7.13
N GLU A 146 26.49 -13.06 8.36
CA GLU A 146 27.26 -13.16 9.61
C GLU A 146 28.02 -14.48 9.69
N LYS A 147 27.33 -15.61 9.45
CA LYS A 147 27.98 -16.94 9.43
C LYS A 147 29.12 -17.02 8.40
N ARG A 148 28.92 -16.45 7.22
CA ARG A 148 29.96 -16.38 6.18
C ARG A 148 31.13 -15.50 6.61
N HIS A 149 30.85 -14.34 7.22
CA HIS A 149 31.90 -13.41 7.68
C HIS A 149 32.77 -14.05 8.75
N ILE A 150 32.16 -14.75 9.71
CA ILE A 150 32.88 -15.51 10.74
C ILE A 150 33.77 -16.57 10.09
N ALA A 151 33.22 -17.39 9.17
CA ALA A 151 33.99 -18.42 8.48
C ALA A 151 35.17 -17.85 7.66
N GLU A 152 34.98 -16.71 6.97
CA GLU A 152 36.07 -16.03 6.24
C GLU A 152 37.18 -15.55 7.19
N ILE A 153 36.83 -15.05 8.39
CA ILE A 153 37.81 -14.61 9.41
C ILE A 153 38.56 -15.81 10.00
N GLU A 154 37.84 -16.88 10.34
CA GLU A 154 38.42 -18.13 10.84
C GLU A 154 39.41 -18.74 9.83
N GLU A 155 39.06 -18.71 8.54
CA GLU A 155 39.95 -19.18 7.48
C GLU A 155 41.23 -18.34 7.38
N ILE A 156 41.13 -17.00 7.42
CA ILE A 156 42.29 -16.10 7.39
C ILE A 156 43.21 -16.36 8.58
N THR A 157 42.64 -16.45 9.78
CA THR A 157 43.39 -16.65 11.02
C THR A 157 44.07 -18.01 11.06
N SER A 158 43.39 -19.06 10.61
CA SER A 158 43.98 -20.39 10.42
C SER A 158 45.15 -20.37 9.44
N ASN A 159 44.98 -19.72 8.27
CA ASN A 159 46.03 -19.58 7.27
C ASN A 159 47.24 -18.78 7.80
N GLN A 160 47.00 -17.73 8.60
CA GLN A 160 48.07 -16.98 9.26
C GLN A 160 48.88 -17.88 10.21
N MET A 161 48.21 -18.68 11.03
CA MET A 161 48.88 -19.61 11.95
C MET A 161 49.71 -20.65 11.19
N ILE A 162 49.17 -21.21 10.10
CA ILE A 162 49.87 -22.19 9.26
C ILE A 162 51.12 -21.57 8.61
N ASP A 163 51.01 -20.36 8.06
CA ASP A 163 52.14 -19.69 7.42
C ASP A 163 53.19 -19.26 8.46
N ALA A 164 52.78 -18.82 9.65
CA ALA A 164 53.68 -18.48 10.75
C ALA A 164 54.47 -19.71 11.23
N ASP A 165 53.82 -20.85 11.43
CA ASP A 165 54.47 -22.10 11.82
C ASP A 165 55.44 -22.61 10.74
N ARG A 166 55.08 -22.47 9.46
CA ARG A 166 55.99 -22.79 8.35
C ARG A 166 57.23 -21.93 8.39
N GLU A 167 57.09 -20.62 8.57
CA GLU A 167 58.23 -19.69 8.55
C GLU A 167 59.08 -19.77 9.82
N SER A 168 58.49 -20.07 11.00
CA SER A 168 59.25 -20.31 12.23
C SER A 168 60.14 -21.55 12.14
N ASN A 169 59.68 -22.58 11.43
CA ASN A 169 60.42 -23.84 11.27
C ASN A 169 61.38 -23.83 10.07
N ARG A 170 61.35 -22.80 9.22
CA ARG A 170 62.16 -22.73 7.99
C ARG A 170 63.59 -22.27 8.28
N CYS A 171 64.56 -23.12 7.93
CA CYS A 171 65.99 -22.81 7.99
C CYS A 171 66.53 -22.44 6.60
N SER A 172 67.23 -21.31 6.50
CA SER A 172 67.84 -20.85 5.25
C SER A 172 69.09 -21.67 4.88
N PRO A 173 69.45 -21.75 3.59
CA PRO A 173 70.66 -22.47 3.17
C PRO A 173 71.94 -21.93 3.84
N GLU A 174 72.06 -20.61 3.98
CA GLU A 174 73.21 -19.94 4.60
C GLU A 174 73.37 -20.30 6.08
N VAL A 175 72.28 -20.28 6.85
CA VAL A 175 72.27 -20.76 8.26
C VAL A 175 72.65 -22.25 8.33
N ARG A 176 72.15 -23.07 7.39
CA ARG A 176 72.47 -24.49 7.34
C ARG A 176 73.95 -24.72 7.03
N GLU A 177 74.54 -23.94 6.13
CA GLU A 177 75.96 -23.99 5.80
C GLU A 177 76.83 -23.61 7.00
N LEU A 178 76.46 -22.57 7.76
CA LEU A 178 77.15 -22.19 8.99
C LEU A 178 77.10 -23.29 10.06
N PHE A 179 75.96 -23.96 10.23
CA PHE A 179 75.88 -25.13 11.13
C PHE A 179 76.75 -26.30 10.65
N ILE A 180 76.85 -26.54 9.33
CA ILE A 180 77.74 -27.56 8.77
C ILE A 180 79.22 -27.18 8.99
N ALA A 181 79.58 -25.91 8.75
CA ALA A 181 80.93 -25.40 8.95
C ALA A 181 81.35 -25.47 10.43
N SER A 182 80.46 -25.07 11.34
CA SER A 182 80.65 -25.22 12.79
C SER A 182 80.94 -26.67 13.18
N LYS A 183 80.17 -27.64 12.67
CA LYS A 183 80.42 -29.07 12.92
C LYS A 183 81.78 -29.52 12.39
N LYS A 184 82.19 -29.07 11.19
CA LYS A 184 83.49 -29.41 10.59
C LYS A 184 84.66 -28.87 11.42
N LEU A 185 84.59 -27.63 11.91
CA LEU A 185 85.61 -27.06 12.79
C LEU A 185 85.69 -27.79 14.12
N ALA A 186 84.54 -28.21 14.68
CA ALA A 186 84.53 -29.01 15.90
C ALA A 186 85.21 -30.37 15.71
N THR A 187 85.04 -31.01 14.54
CA THR A 187 85.74 -32.27 14.22
C THR A 187 87.24 -32.11 13.94
N ALA A 188 87.70 -30.87 13.71
CA ALA A 188 89.11 -30.54 13.51
C ALA A 188 89.79 -30.00 14.80
N ASP A 189 89.15 -30.20 15.97
CA ASP A 189 89.59 -29.71 17.29
C ASP A 189 89.65 -28.17 17.44
N GLU A 190 89.10 -27.41 16.49
CA GLU A 190 88.99 -25.95 16.55
C GLU A 190 87.72 -25.50 17.30
N VAL A 191 87.60 -25.92 18.57
CA VAL A 191 86.36 -25.80 19.36
C VAL A 191 85.90 -24.35 19.55
N SER A 192 86.81 -23.40 19.76
CA SER A 192 86.45 -21.98 19.95
C SER A 192 85.83 -21.36 18.70
N GLN A 193 86.37 -21.66 17.53
CA GLN A 193 85.82 -21.17 16.26
C GLN A 193 84.49 -21.84 15.92
N ALA A 194 84.36 -23.14 16.21
CA ALA A 194 83.11 -23.87 16.06
C ALA A 194 81.98 -23.27 16.89
N LYS A 195 82.25 -22.87 18.14
CA LYS A 195 81.29 -22.18 19.02
C LYS A 195 80.86 -20.83 18.43
N ASN A 196 81.81 -20.03 17.97
CA ASN A 196 81.51 -18.72 17.37
C ASN A 196 80.64 -18.86 16.11
N LEU A 197 80.97 -19.77 15.19
CA LEU A 197 80.13 -20.02 14.00
C LEU A 197 78.73 -20.52 14.34
N LYS A 198 78.59 -21.32 15.40
CA LYS A 198 77.28 -21.76 15.89
C LYS A 198 76.46 -20.57 16.39
N GLU A 199 77.07 -19.68 17.17
CA GLU A 199 76.42 -18.47 17.70
C GLU A 199 75.96 -17.54 16.57
N ILE A 200 76.84 -17.27 15.60
CA ILE A 200 76.50 -16.50 14.39
C ILE A 200 75.34 -17.14 13.62
N ALA A 201 75.33 -18.47 13.47
CA ALA A 201 74.23 -19.18 12.80
C ALA A 201 72.90 -19.02 13.56
N PHE A 202 72.93 -19.07 14.90
CA PHE A 202 71.75 -18.89 15.74
C PHE A 202 71.20 -17.47 15.69
N ASP A 203 72.07 -16.46 15.77
CA ASP A 203 71.67 -15.05 15.70
C ASP A 203 71.06 -14.74 14.33
N MET A 204 71.73 -15.21 13.27
CA MET A 204 71.23 -15.07 11.90
C MET A 204 69.88 -15.77 11.70
N GLN A 205 69.73 -16.99 12.21
CA GLN A 205 68.46 -17.72 12.12
C GLN A 205 67.34 -16.97 12.85
N SER A 206 67.62 -16.46 14.05
CA SER A 206 66.65 -15.74 14.87
C SER A 206 66.19 -14.45 14.19
N SER A 207 67.13 -13.65 13.69
CA SER A 207 66.82 -12.42 12.93
C SER A 207 66.00 -12.71 11.67
N GLN A 208 66.37 -13.73 10.90
CA GLN A 208 65.64 -14.08 9.68
C GLN A 208 64.24 -14.64 9.98
N ILE A 209 64.05 -15.36 11.08
CA ILE A 209 62.71 -15.82 11.50
C ILE A 209 61.85 -14.62 11.88
N GLU A 210 62.38 -13.68 12.66
CA GLU A 210 61.65 -12.49 13.09
C GLU A 210 61.17 -11.66 11.89
N GLU A 211 62.05 -11.37 10.93
CA GLU A 211 61.68 -10.64 9.70
C GLU A 211 60.58 -11.35 8.92
N ARG A 212 60.68 -12.69 8.78
CA ARG A 212 59.69 -13.49 8.06
C ARG A 212 58.34 -13.51 8.76
N LEU A 213 58.31 -13.63 10.08
CA LEU A 213 57.07 -13.55 10.86
C LEU A 213 56.43 -12.16 10.73
N GLN A 214 57.22 -11.07 10.77
CA GLN A 214 56.71 -9.73 10.54
C GLN A 214 56.09 -9.57 9.12
N MET A 215 56.69 -10.19 8.11
CA MET A 215 56.13 -10.20 6.75
C MET A 215 54.80 -10.97 6.68
N VAL A 216 54.71 -12.13 7.34
CA VAL A 216 53.47 -12.91 7.46
C VAL A 216 52.38 -12.08 8.14
N ASP A 217 52.69 -11.44 9.27
CA ASP A 217 51.74 -10.60 9.99
C ASP A 217 51.27 -9.40 9.16
N SER A 218 52.18 -8.74 8.45
CA SER A 218 51.84 -7.63 7.55
C SER A 218 50.90 -8.08 6.41
N LYS A 219 51.19 -9.22 5.78
CA LYS A 219 50.35 -9.82 4.73
C LYS A 219 48.93 -10.08 5.23
N TYR A 220 48.79 -10.75 6.38
CA TYR A 220 47.48 -11.13 6.91
C TYR A 220 46.71 -9.96 7.51
N ARG A 221 47.41 -8.96 8.09
CA ARG A 221 46.78 -7.70 8.51
C ARG A 221 46.15 -6.96 7.33
N ASN A 222 46.86 -6.86 6.21
CA ASN A 222 46.34 -6.21 5.00
C ASN A 222 45.14 -6.98 4.42
N LEU A 223 45.22 -8.31 4.40
CA LEU A 223 44.10 -9.16 3.97
C LEU A 223 42.86 -8.96 4.87
N MET A 224 43.06 -8.94 6.19
CA MET A 224 41.99 -8.69 7.16
C MET A 224 41.30 -7.35 6.93
N ILE A 225 42.07 -6.28 6.70
CA ILE A 225 41.51 -4.94 6.39
C ILE A 225 40.64 -4.98 5.14
N GLN A 226 41.07 -5.68 4.08
CA GLN A 226 40.30 -5.81 2.84
C GLN A 226 39.00 -6.59 3.06
N ILE A 227 39.06 -7.69 3.80
CA ILE A 227 37.88 -8.53 4.12
C ILE A 227 36.87 -7.75 4.97
N LEU A 228 37.32 -7.06 6.03
CA LEU A 228 36.43 -6.25 6.86
C LEU A 228 35.77 -5.12 6.07
N LYS A 229 36.48 -4.50 5.12
CA LYS A 229 35.91 -3.49 4.23
C LYS A 229 34.82 -4.09 3.32
N LYS A 230 35.05 -5.29 2.78
CA LYS A 230 34.05 -6.04 2.00
C LYS A 230 32.84 -6.37 2.86
N HIS A 231 33.04 -6.90 4.07
CA HIS A 231 31.98 -7.24 5.02
C HIS A 231 31.09 -6.05 5.34
N LYS A 232 31.71 -4.89 5.63
CA LYS A 232 30.99 -3.63 5.86
C LYS A 232 30.12 -3.23 4.66
N SER A 233 30.67 -3.27 3.46
CA SER A 233 29.94 -2.93 2.22
C SER A 233 28.74 -3.86 2.00
N GLU A 234 28.90 -5.17 2.23
CA GLU A 234 27.79 -6.13 2.09
C GLU A 234 26.65 -5.85 3.07
N LEU A 235 26.97 -5.50 4.31
CA LEU A 235 25.97 -5.13 5.33
C LEU A 235 25.27 -3.80 4.99
N GLU A 236 26.01 -2.81 4.51
CA GLU A 236 25.45 -1.53 4.05
C GLU A 236 24.47 -1.73 2.89
N ILE A 237 24.83 -2.55 1.90
CA ILE A 237 23.95 -2.90 0.77
C ILE A 237 22.67 -3.60 1.26
N LEU A 238 22.77 -4.55 2.18
CA LEU A 238 21.60 -5.23 2.75
C LEU A 238 20.69 -4.26 3.50
N ASN A 239 21.27 -3.36 4.29
CA ASN A 239 20.54 -2.37 5.05
C ASN A 239 19.79 -1.39 4.11
N GLU A 240 20.49 -0.84 3.12
CA GLU A 240 19.87 0.03 2.12
C GLU A 240 18.74 -0.65 1.36
N LYS A 241 18.93 -1.90 0.95
CA LYS A 241 17.90 -2.68 0.25
C LYS A 241 16.66 -2.85 1.13
N THR A 242 16.86 -3.17 2.41
CA THR A 242 15.77 -3.35 3.37
C THR A 242 15.02 -2.03 3.59
N GLN A 243 15.74 -0.93 3.78
CA GLN A 243 15.17 0.40 3.94
C GLN A 243 14.36 0.84 2.72
N LYS A 244 14.90 0.65 1.50
CA LYS A 244 14.19 0.94 0.24
C LYS A 244 12.90 0.13 0.11
N MET A 245 12.90 -1.13 0.51
CA MET A 245 11.70 -1.97 0.51
C MET A 245 10.65 -1.46 1.51
N LEU A 246 11.06 -1.10 2.73
CA LEU A 246 10.15 -0.55 3.74
C LEU A 246 9.55 0.79 3.31
N GLU A 247 10.36 1.67 2.73
CA GLU A 247 9.92 2.96 2.18
C GLU A 247 8.91 2.75 1.03
N THR A 248 9.17 1.79 0.15
CA THR A 248 8.24 1.42 -0.93
C THR A 248 6.87 0.99 -0.37
N LEU A 249 6.86 0.20 0.70
CA LEU A 249 5.61 -0.22 1.36
C LEU A 249 4.88 0.97 2.02
N GLU A 250 5.60 1.93 2.58
CA GLU A 250 4.99 3.13 3.16
C GLU A 250 4.39 4.05 2.10
N ASN A 251 5.08 4.24 0.98
CA ASN A 251 4.56 4.99 -0.15
C ASN A 251 3.32 4.31 -0.73
N ARG A 252 3.35 2.99 -0.88
CA ARG A 252 2.19 2.20 -1.28
C ARG A 252 1.00 2.37 -0.31
N LYS A 253 1.23 2.32 1.02
CA LYS A 253 0.18 2.58 2.01
C LYS A 253 -0.45 3.97 1.80
N LYS A 254 0.38 5.00 1.63
CA LYS A 254 -0.10 6.38 1.41
C LYS A 254 -0.94 6.49 0.14
N GLU A 255 -0.50 5.86 -0.95
CA GLU A 255 -1.24 5.83 -2.22
C GLU A 255 -2.58 5.12 -2.10
N GLU A 256 -2.60 3.92 -1.50
CA GLU A 256 -3.83 3.15 -1.32
C GLU A 256 -4.84 3.89 -0.43
N LEU A 257 -4.38 4.54 0.66
CA LEU A 257 -5.23 5.36 1.51
C LEU A 257 -5.79 6.58 0.76
N LYS A 258 -4.95 7.26 -0.03
CA LYS A 258 -5.39 8.39 -0.87
C LYS A 258 -6.45 7.95 -1.88
N ASP A 259 -6.29 6.78 -2.48
CA ASP A 259 -7.26 6.24 -3.43
C ASP A 259 -8.57 5.82 -2.75
N GLN A 260 -8.54 5.31 -1.52
CA GLN A 260 -9.77 5.09 -0.74
C GLN A 260 -10.50 6.41 -0.45
N ILE A 261 -9.76 7.47 -0.10
CA ILE A 261 -10.36 8.80 0.15
C ILE A 261 -11.07 9.32 -1.11
N LYS A 262 -10.42 9.22 -2.27
CA LYS A 262 -11.04 9.59 -3.56
C LYS A 262 -12.28 8.77 -3.87
N LYS A 263 -12.23 7.44 -3.67
CA LYS A 263 -13.38 6.56 -3.91
C LYS A 263 -14.59 6.97 -3.07
N VAL A 264 -14.37 7.29 -1.80
CA VAL A 264 -15.42 7.80 -0.91
C VAL A 264 -15.95 9.15 -1.42
N GLY A 265 -15.07 10.10 -1.76
CA GLY A 265 -15.49 11.40 -2.31
C GLY A 265 -16.37 11.28 -3.56
N VAL A 266 -15.98 10.43 -4.51
CA VAL A 266 -16.76 10.12 -5.72
C VAL A 266 -18.11 9.47 -5.37
N TYR A 267 -18.13 8.52 -4.44
CA TYR A 267 -19.35 7.87 -4.00
C TYR A 267 -20.32 8.85 -3.32
N LEU A 268 -19.81 9.73 -2.45
CA LEU A 268 -20.62 10.75 -1.77
C LEU A 268 -21.25 11.72 -2.77
N LYS A 269 -20.45 12.20 -3.73
CA LYS A 269 -20.94 13.07 -4.82
C LYS A 269 -22.02 12.38 -5.66
N PHE A 270 -21.81 11.13 -6.05
CA PHE A 270 -22.78 10.33 -6.79
C PHE A 270 -24.09 10.15 -5.99
N THR A 271 -23.97 9.80 -4.71
CA THR A 271 -25.11 9.56 -3.81
C THR A 271 -25.91 10.86 -3.60
N GLN A 272 -25.24 11.99 -3.40
CA GLN A 272 -25.88 13.30 -3.33
C GLN A 272 -26.61 13.66 -4.63
N GLN A 273 -25.95 13.50 -5.80
CA GLN A 273 -26.58 13.78 -7.09
C GLN A 273 -27.81 12.90 -7.33
N LYS A 274 -27.73 11.62 -6.93
CA LYS A 274 -28.85 10.68 -6.99
C LYS A 274 -30.01 11.12 -6.09
N ALA A 275 -29.74 11.55 -4.85
CA ALA A 275 -30.77 12.09 -3.97
C ALA A 275 -31.44 13.34 -4.56
N ILE A 276 -30.66 14.25 -5.16
CA ILE A 276 -31.20 15.46 -5.80
C ILE A 276 -32.07 15.09 -7.01
N ALA A 277 -31.62 14.17 -7.85
CA ALA A 277 -32.36 13.74 -9.04
C ALA A 277 -33.67 13.04 -8.67
N GLU A 278 -33.64 12.09 -7.74
CA GLU A 278 -34.84 11.36 -7.29
C GLU A 278 -35.78 12.25 -6.47
N GLY A 279 -35.25 13.10 -5.59
CA GLY A 279 -36.04 14.10 -4.88
C GLY A 279 -36.75 15.08 -5.82
N SER A 280 -36.06 15.54 -6.86
CA SER A 280 -36.65 16.41 -7.89
C SER A 280 -37.78 15.74 -8.68
N LYS A 281 -37.73 14.42 -8.86
CA LYS A 281 -38.82 13.66 -9.48
C LYS A 281 -40.05 13.60 -8.58
N GLN A 282 -39.87 13.43 -7.26
CA GLN A 282 -40.95 13.31 -6.27
C GLN A 282 -41.58 14.66 -5.84
N LEU A 283 -41.03 15.79 -6.29
CA LEU A 283 -41.64 17.10 -6.04
C LEU A 283 -42.93 17.29 -6.83
N VAL A 284 -43.99 17.74 -6.16
CA VAL A 284 -45.21 18.20 -6.82
C VAL A 284 -44.96 19.54 -7.52
N ARG A 285 -44.30 20.50 -6.83
CA ARG A 285 -43.93 21.80 -7.39
C ARG A 285 -42.52 21.78 -7.98
N LYS A 286 -42.42 21.87 -9.30
CA LYS A 286 -41.12 21.79 -9.99
C LYS A 286 -40.29 23.06 -9.82
N GLU A 287 -40.87 24.21 -9.45
CA GLU A 287 -40.09 25.41 -9.09
C GLU A 287 -39.23 25.21 -7.84
N MET A 288 -39.57 24.26 -6.96
CA MET A 288 -38.85 24.00 -5.70
C MET A 288 -37.60 23.11 -5.85
N ARG A 289 -37.25 22.70 -7.08
CA ARG A 289 -36.08 21.85 -7.37
C ARG A 289 -34.77 22.45 -6.87
N SER A 290 -34.59 23.76 -7.05
CA SER A 290 -33.39 24.48 -6.60
C SER A 290 -33.26 24.45 -5.07
N LYS A 291 -34.37 24.59 -4.35
CA LYS A 291 -34.40 24.50 -2.88
C LYS A 291 -34.01 23.10 -2.40
N VAL A 292 -34.59 22.05 -2.99
CA VAL A 292 -34.23 20.66 -2.64
C VAL A 292 -32.76 20.37 -2.93
N ALA A 293 -32.25 20.82 -4.08
CA ALA A 293 -30.83 20.66 -4.42
C ALA A 293 -29.90 21.33 -3.40
N ASN A 294 -30.21 22.58 -3.03
CA ASN A 294 -29.44 23.34 -2.05
C ASN A 294 -29.51 22.73 -0.65
N ASP A 295 -30.70 22.40 -0.16
CA ASP A 295 -30.89 21.88 1.21
C ASP A 295 -30.23 20.50 1.38
N LEU A 296 -30.29 19.63 0.36
CA LEU A 296 -29.59 18.35 0.39
C LEU A 296 -28.06 18.53 0.29
N ALA A 297 -27.58 19.48 -0.50
CA ALA A 297 -26.14 19.78 -0.59
C ALA A 297 -25.57 20.33 0.72
N ILE A 298 -26.27 21.29 1.32
CA ILE A 298 -25.93 21.87 2.63
C ILE A 298 -25.97 20.78 3.70
N TYR A 299 -26.97 19.89 3.66
CA TYR A 299 -27.07 18.77 4.61
C TYR A 299 -25.84 17.87 4.54
N VAL A 300 -25.43 17.40 3.36
CA VAL A 300 -24.24 16.53 3.21
C VAL A 300 -22.99 17.24 3.74
N LYS A 301 -22.80 18.52 3.40
CA LYS A 301 -21.66 19.31 3.87
C LYS A 301 -21.65 19.43 5.40
N ASN A 302 -22.77 19.82 6.00
CA ASN A 302 -22.90 19.98 7.45
C ASN A 302 -22.74 18.64 8.18
N PHE A 303 -23.26 17.56 7.61
CA PHE A 303 -23.12 16.22 8.16
C PHE A 303 -21.64 15.81 8.21
N LEU A 304 -20.91 15.99 7.11
CA LEU A 304 -19.47 15.68 7.05
C LEU A 304 -18.65 16.52 8.03
N ILE A 305 -18.97 17.81 8.19
CA ILE A 305 -18.34 18.68 9.19
C ILE A 305 -18.63 18.17 10.61
N SER A 306 -19.91 17.87 10.92
CA SER A 306 -20.31 17.40 12.25
C SER A 306 -19.65 16.08 12.67
N GLU A 307 -19.40 15.19 11.70
CA GLU A 307 -18.74 13.90 11.91
C GLU A 307 -17.20 14.00 11.83
N LYS A 308 -16.63 15.20 11.72
CA LYS A 308 -15.19 15.46 11.56
C LYS A 308 -14.58 14.73 10.35
N LYS A 309 -15.33 14.71 9.24
CA LYS A 309 -14.96 14.08 7.95
C LYS A 309 -14.71 15.13 6.85
N GLU A 310 -14.17 16.29 7.23
CA GLU A 310 -13.94 17.43 6.33
C GLU A 310 -12.96 17.11 5.19
N MET A 311 -12.03 16.18 5.41
CA MET A 311 -11.05 15.74 4.40
C MET A 311 -11.69 15.22 3.10
N PHE A 312 -12.95 14.77 3.13
CA PHE A 312 -13.67 14.28 1.96
C PHE A 312 -14.36 15.39 1.15
N LEU A 313 -14.52 16.59 1.72
CA LEU A 313 -15.13 17.74 1.03
C LEU A 313 -14.29 18.19 -0.16
N ALA A 314 -12.96 18.21 0.00
CA ALA A 314 -12.04 18.58 -1.08
C ALA A 314 -12.17 17.68 -2.32
N GLU A 315 -12.48 16.39 -2.13
CA GLU A 315 -12.67 15.44 -3.21
C GLU A 315 -14.07 15.52 -3.85
N MET A 316 -15.07 16.01 -3.12
CA MET A 316 -16.41 16.25 -3.67
C MET A 316 -16.40 17.46 -4.63
N ASP A 317 -15.67 18.51 -4.26
CA ASP A 317 -15.55 19.75 -5.04
C ASP A 317 -14.57 19.63 -6.22
N ALA A 318 -13.77 18.56 -6.28
CA ALA A 318 -12.85 18.32 -7.38
C ALA A 318 -13.62 18.12 -8.72
N PRO A 319 -13.20 18.78 -9.82
CA PRO A 319 -13.79 18.55 -11.14
C PRO A 319 -13.50 17.10 -11.55
N THR A 320 -14.56 16.33 -11.78
CA THR A 320 -14.46 14.95 -12.21
C THR A 320 -13.83 14.92 -13.60
N LYS A 321 -12.53 14.57 -13.69
CA LYS A 321 -11.87 14.34 -14.98
C LYS A 321 -12.46 13.06 -15.59
N ILE A 322 -13.44 13.20 -16.46
CA ILE A 322 -13.94 12.11 -17.29
C ILE A 322 -12.81 11.78 -18.27
N LYS A 323 -12.30 10.55 -18.20
CA LYS A 323 -11.35 10.01 -19.18
C LYS A 323 -12.11 9.37 -20.35
#